data_AF-L9L5V1-F1
#
_entry.id   AF-L9L5V1-F1
#
_cell.length_a   1.000
_cell.length_b   1.000
_cell.length_c   1.000
_cell.angle_alpha   90.00
_cell.angle_beta   90.00
_cell.angle_gamma   90.00
#
_symmetry.space_group_name_H-M   'P 1'
#
loop_
_entity.id
_entity.type
_entity.pdbx_description
1 polymer ?
#
loop_
_entity_poly.entity_id
_entity_poly.type
_entity_poly.pdbx_seq_one_letter_code
_entity_poly.pdbx_strand_id
1 'polypeptide(L)'
;MGFDAYFTSRTLENNRRNVWFAEYWEENFNCKLTISGSKKEDTDRKCTGQERIGKDSNYEQEGKVQFVIDAVYAMAHALHHMNKDLCADYRGVCPEMEQAGGKKLLKYIRNVNFNGSAGTPVMFNKNGDAPGRYDIFQYQATNTTNPGYRLIGQWTDELQLNYDSTTTELLSSSDLLELQQASSIIGAVGVLSCLHYSICILSGGDSQNEVIFLVLCLALEAPTLTEKHCS
;
A
#
# COMPACT_ATOMS: atom_id res chain seq x y z
N MET A 1 -8.11 -13.06 1.91
CA MET A 1 -8.00 -14.53 2.16
C MET A 1 -7.65 -15.38 0.93
N GLY A 2 -7.53 -14.85 -0.29
CA GLY A 2 -7.13 -15.67 -1.46
C GLY A 2 -5.61 -15.71 -1.71
N PHE A 3 -4.98 -14.54 -1.72
CA PHE A 3 -3.57 -14.42 -2.11
C PHE A 3 -2.60 -15.03 -1.09
N ASP A 4 -2.83 -14.87 0.21
CA ASP A 4 -1.97 -15.44 1.26
C ASP A 4 -1.82 -16.95 1.12
N ALA A 5 -2.95 -17.66 0.99
CA ALA A 5 -2.97 -19.11 0.82
C ALA A 5 -2.28 -19.53 -0.49
N TYR A 6 -2.48 -18.76 -1.56
CA TYR A 6 -1.77 -19.00 -2.82
C TYR A 6 -0.26 -18.81 -2.67
N PHE A 7 0.19 -17.71 -2.06
CA PHE A 7 1.60 -17.34 -1.99
C PHE A 7 2.38 -18.24 -1.01
N THR A 8 1.84 -18.47 0.19
CA THR A 8 2.46 -19.34 1.22
C THR A 8 2.52 -20.82 0.81
N SER A 9 1.66 -21.26 -0.12
CA SER A 9 1.73 -22.60 -0.70
C SER A 9 2.76 -22.76 -1.82
N ARG A 10 3.43 -21.69 -2.27
CA ARG A 10 4.44 -21.76 -3.33
C ARG A 10 5.73 -22.42 -2.82
N THR A 11 6.31 -23.25 -3.67
CA THR A 11 7.62 -23.89 -3.48
C THR A 11 8.44 -23.76 -4.75
N LEU A 12 9.76 -23.98 -4.66
CA LEU A 12 10.65 -23.97 -5.83
C LEU A 12 10.20 -24.98 -6.92
N GLU A 13 9.56 -26.07 -6.51
CA GLU A 13 9.07 -27.09 -7.43
C GLU A 13 7.81 -26.66 -8.19
N ASN A 14 6.87 -25.99 -7.50
CA ASN A 14 5.55 -25.68 -8.04
C ASN A 14 5.42 -24.26 -8.64
N ASN A 15 6.47 -23.43 -8.52
CA ASN A 15 6.47 -22.05 -9.01
C ASN A 15 7.53 -21.77 -10.07
N ARG A 16 7.69 -22.69 -11.03
CA ARG A 16 8.71 -22.58 -12.10
C ARG A 16 8.43 -21.47 -13.13
N ARG A 17 7.23 -20.88 -13.11
CA ARG A 17 6.85 -19.81 -14.05
C ARG A 17 7.48 -18.47 -13.69
N ASN A 18 7.69 -18.23 -12.39
CA ASN A 18 8.31 -17.00 -11.91
C ASN A 18 9.84 -17.17 -11.88
N VAL A 19 10.52 -16.53 -12.82
CA VAL A 19 11.98 -16.63 -12.97
C VAL A 19 12.76 -16.04 -11.80
N TRP A 20 12.15 -15.11 -11.05
CA TRP A 20 12.74 -14.48 -9.88
C TRP A 20 12.47 -15.24 -8.58
N PHE A 21 11.68 -16.32 -8.62
CA PHE A 21 11.28 -17.02 -7.40
C PHE A 21 12.45 -17.73 -6.71
N ALA A 22 13.47 -18.16 -7.47
CA ALA A 22 14.68 -18.75 -6.90
C ALA A 22 15.48 -17.72 -6.08
N GLU A 23 15.65 -16.51 -6.61
CA GLU A 23 16.33 -15.40 -5.94
C GLU A 23 15.56 -14.97 -4.68
N TYR A 24 14.25 -14.78 -4.80
CA TYR A 24 13.38 -14.52 -3.65
C TYR A 24 13.53 -15.59 -2.56
N TRP A 25 13.60 -16.88 -2.93
CA TRP A 25 13.75 -17.96 -1.97
C TRP A 25 15.07 -17.88 -1.19
N GLU A 26 16.17 -17.58 -1.88
CA GLU A 26 17.48 -17.41 -1.25
C GLU A 26 17.47 -16.26 -0.23
N GLU A 27 16.92 -15.11 -0.60
CA GLU A 27 16.85 -13.93 0.27
C GLU A 27 15.91 -14.16 1.46
N ASN A 28 14.69 -14.63 1.19
CA ASN A 28 13.64 -14.79 2.19
C ASN A 28 14.00 -15.81 3.28
N PHE A 29 14.75 -16.86 2.93
CA PHE A 29 15.21 -17.87 3.89
C PHE A 29 16.69 -17.71 4.29
N ASN A 30 17.38 -16.69 3.76
CA ASN A 30 18.80 -16.45 3.98
C ASN A 30 19.66 -17.72 3.76
N CYS A 31 19.52 -18.31 2.58
CA CYS A 31 20.22 -19.53 2.16
C CYS A 31 20.61 -19.47 0.69
N LYS A 32 21.48 -20.39 0.26
CA LYS A 32 21.91 -20.52 -1.14
C LYS A 32 21.42 -21.81 -1.78
N LEU A 33 20.83 -21.69 -2.96
CA LEU A 33 20.48 -22.79 -3.83
C LEU A 33 21.76 -23.28 -4.51
N THR A 34 22.14 -24.53 -4.25
CA THR A 34 23.30 -25.11 -4.91
C THR A 34 22.98 -25.31 -6.39
N ILE A 35 23.43 -24.41 -7.25
CA ILE A 35 23.48 -24.66 -8.69
C ILE A 35 24.53 -25.76 -8.89
N SER A 36 24.13 -26.87 -9.51
CA SER A 36 25.04 -27.96 -9.85
C SER A 36 26.17 -27.42 -10.74
N GLY A 37 27.34 -27.15 -10.16
CA GLY A 37 28.51 -26.62 -10.85
C GLY A 37 29.25 -25.47 -10.17
N SER A 38 28.66 -24.79 -9.17
CA SER A 38 29.34 -23.69 -8.47
C SER A 38 30.24 -24.20 -7.34
N LYS A 39 31.55 -24.27 -7.62
CA LYS A 39 32.60 -24.39 -6.59
C LYS A 39 32.81 -23.01 -5.95
N LYS A 40 32.06 -22.62 -4.91
CA LYS A 40 32.47 -21.52 -4.02
C LYS A 40 31.77 -21.56 -2.65
N GLU A 41 32.60 -21.19 -1.66
CA GLU A 41 32.47 -20.99 -0.21
C GLU A 41 31.46 -21.81 0.61
N ASP A 42 32.05 -22.58 1.52
CA ASP A 42 31.47 -23.56 2.45
C ASP A 42 30.83 -22.92 3.70
N THR A 43 30.52 -21.61 3.64
CA THR A 43 30.08 -20.83 4.81
C THR A 43 28.58 -20.49 4.80
N ASP A 44 27.93 -20.47 3.63
CA ASP A 44 26.53 -20.11 3.52
C ASP A 44 25.60 -21.33 3.70
N ARG A 45 24.52 -21.14 4.46
CA ARG A 45 23.49 -22.15 4.67
C ARG A 45 22.89 -22.58 3.33
N LYS A 46 22.86 -23.89 3.06
CA LYS A 46 22.21 -24.42 1.85
C LYS A 46 20.70 -24.46 2.02
N CYS A 47 19.96 -24.05 0.98
CA CYS A 47 18.51 -24.23 0.94
C CYS A 47 18.17 -25.72 0.75
N THR A 48 17.16 -26.20 1.46
CA THR A 48 16.69 -27.60 1.36
C THR A 48 15.57 -27.77 0.34
N GLY A 49 14.88 -26.67 0.00
CA GLY A 49 13.67 -26.67 -0.82
C GLY A 49 12.42 -27.13 -0.06
N GLN A 50 12.56 -27.48 1.22
CA GLN A 50 11.45 -27.89 2.10
C GLN A 50 10.97 -26.74 3.00
N GLU A 51 11.64 -25.58 2.97
CA GLU A 51 11.23 -24.39 3.71
C GLU A 51 9.82 -23.93 3.30
N ARG A 52 9.11 -23.27 4.21
CA ARG A 52 7.72 -22.82 4.02
C ARG A 52 7.56 -21.34 4.35
N ILE A 53 7.09 -20.57 3.38
CA ILE A 53 6.85 -19.13 3.50
C ILE A 53 5.79 -18.88 4.59
N GLY A 54 6.08 -17.98 5.52
CA GLY A 54 5.20 -17.66 6.65
C GLY A 54 5.29 -18.63 7.83
N LYS A 55 6.03 -19.74 7.70
CA LYS A 55 6.35 -20.65 8.81
C LYS A 55 7.83 -20.60 9.17
N ASP A 56 8.68 -20.75 8.16
CA ASP A 56 10.14 -20.74 8.29
C ASP A 56 10.75 -19.39 7.88
N SER A 57 9.92 -18.44 7.44
CA SER A 57 10.27 -17.03 7.18
C SER A 57 9.15 -16.11 7.67
N ASN A 58 9.49 -14.87 7.98
CA ASN A 58 8.49 -13.84 8.24
C ASN A 58 7.77 -13.51 6.94
N TYR A 59 6.45 -13.57 6.96
CA TYR A 59 5.60 -13.18 5.84
C TYR A 59 4.51 -12.25 6.36
N GLU A 60 4.51 -11.03 5.83
CA GLU A 60 3.42 -10.08 5.99
C GLU A 60 2.98 -9.69 4.58
N GLN A 61 1.67 -9.73 4.33
CA GLN A 61 1.14 -9.38 3.02
C GLN A 61 1.28 -7.87 2.80
N GLU A 62 1.83 -7.52 1.64
CA GLU A 62 1.87 -6.14 1.17
C GLU A 62 0.45 -5.57 1.03
N GLY A 63 0.17 -4.47 1.73
CA GLY A 63 -1.18 -3.87 1.83
C GLY A 63 -1.75 -3.42 0.48
N LYS A 64 -0.89 -3.17 -0.51
CA LYS A 64 -1.28 -2.70 -1.85
C LYS A 64 -1.60 -3.83 -2.84
N VAL A 65 -1.47 -5.11 -2.45
CA VAL A 65 -1.75 -6.26 -3.34
C VAL A 65 -3.18 -6.26 -3.86
N GLN A 66 -4.15 -5.78 -3.06
CA GLN A 66 -5.53 -5.70 -3.48
C GLN A 66 -5.71 -4.84 -4.74
N PHE A 67 -5.04 -3.69 -4.82
CA PHE A 67 -5.12 -2.80 -5.98
C PHE A 67 -4.59 -3.45 -7.26
N VAL A 68 -3.56 -4.30 -7.14
CA VAL A 68 -3.02 -5.06 -8.27
C VAL A 68 -4.05 -6.08 -8.76
N ILE A 69 -4.72 -6.79 -7.85
CA ILE A 69 -5.78 -7.74 -8.17
C ILE A 69 -6.93 -7.01 -8.88
N ASP A 70 -7.42 -5.92 -8.28
CA ASP A 70 -8.54 -5.15 -8.79
C ASP A 70 -8.22 -4.54 -10.18
N ALA A 71 -6.97 -4.12 -10.44
CA ALA A 71 -6.54 -3.65 -11.76
C ALA A 71 -6.60 -4.75 -12.84
N VAL A 72 -6.18 -5.97 -12.52
CA VAL A 72 -6.28 -7.12 -13.43
C VAL A 72 -7.74 -7.46 -13.70
N TYR A 73 -8.59 -7.45 -12.68
CA TYR A 73 -10.03 -7.67 -12.84
C TYR A 73 -10.69 -6.57 -13.67
N ALA A 74 -10.29 -5.31 -13.52
CA ALA A 74 -10.81 -4.22 -14.35
C ALA A 74 -10.55 -4.50 -15.85
N MET A 75 -9.35 -4.96 -16.20
CA MET A 75 -9.04 -5.36 -17.57
C MET A 75 -9.88 -6.56 -18.03
N ALA A 76 -10.05 -7.57 -17.18
CA ALA A 76 -10.86 -8.74 -17.48
C ALA A 76 -12.33 -8.38 -17.73
N HIS A 77 -12.92 -7.52 -16.89
CA HIS A 77 -14.27 -7.00 -17.06
C HIS A 77 -14.41 -6.18 -18.36
N ALA A 78 -13.43 -5.34 -18.68
CA ALA A 78 -13.43 -4.56 -19.91
C ALA A 78 -13.41 -5.48 -21.15
N LEU A 79 -12.52 -6.46 -21.18
CA LEU A 79 -12.42 -7.44 -22.25
C LEU A 79 -13.68 -8.29 -22.37
N HIS A 80 -14.30 -8.66 -21.25
CA HIS A 80 -15.56 -9.41 -21.22
C HIS A 80 -16.73 -8.60 -21.81
N HIS A 81 -16.87 -7.34 -21.44
CA HIS A 81 -17.90 -6.46 -22.02
C HIS A 81 -17.67 -6.23 -23.51
N MET A 82 -16.41 -6.00 -23.90
CA MET A 82 -16.03 -5.89 -25.30
C MET A 82 -16.32 -7.17 -26.09
N ASN A 83 -16.07 -8.34 -25.50
CA ASN A 83 -16.39 -9.61 -26.13
C ASN A 83 -17.90 -9.78 -26.33
N LYS A 84 -18.71 -9.48 -25.31
CA LYS A 84 -20.17 -9.55 -25.40
C LYS A 84 -20.74 -8.63 -26.47
N ASP A 85 -20.20 -7.42 -26.59
CA ASP A 85 -20.69 -6.43 -27.54
C ASP A 85 -20.30 -6.74 -28.99
N LEU A 86 -19.08 -7.24 -29.22
CA LEU A 86 -18.54 -7.43 -30.56
C LEU A 86 -18.67 -8.87 -31.07
N CYS A 87 -18.79 -9.84 -30.17
CA CYS A 87 -18.66 -11.26 -30.46
C CYS A 87 -19.86 -12.07 -29.90
N ALA A 88 -21.08 -11.52 -29.93
CA ALA A 88 -22.26 -12.11 -29.28
C ALA A 88 -22.51 -13.61 -29.57
N ASP A 89 -22.22 -14.06 -30.80
CA ASP A 89 -22.38 -15.46 -31.23
C ASP A 89 -21.05 -16.23 -31.36
N TYR A 90 -19.94 -15.68 -30.86
CA TYR A 90 -18.60 -16.27 -30.99
C TYR A 90 -18.10 -16.81 -29.66
N ARG A 91 -17.45 -17.97 -29.68
CA ARG A 91 -16.72 -18.48 -28.51
C ARG A 91 -15.29 -17.93 -28.54
N GLY A 92 -14.95 -17.09 -27.57
CA GLY A 92 -13.63 -16.48 -27.46
C GLY A 92 -13.50 -15.21 -28.30
N VAL A 93 -12.28 -14.88 -28.73
CA VAL A 93 -11.97 -13.63 -29.43
C VAL A 93 -12.38 -13.75 -30.91
N CYS A 94 -13.25 -12.86 -31.37
CA CYS A 94 -13.67 -12.77 -32.77
C CYS A 94 -12.80 -11.78 -33.58
N PRO A 95 -12.81 -11.82 -34.93
CA PRO A 95 -11.99 -10.94 -35.77
C PRO A 95 -12.22 -9.44 -35.51
N GLU A 96 -13.44 -9.03 -35.16
CA GLU A 96 -13.72 -7.63 -34.82
C GLU A 96 -13.01 -7.21 -33.53
N MET A 97 -12.96 -8.09 -32.52
CA MET A 97 -12.27 -7.84 -31.26
C MET A 97 -10.75 -7.89 -31.44
N GLU A 98 -10.23 -8.76 -32.31
CA GLU A 98 -8.81 -8.84 -32.66
C GLU A 98 -8.30 -7.56 -33.35
N GLN A 99 -9.14 -6.97 -34.21
CA GLN A 99 -8.86 -5.70 -34.89
C GLN A 99 -9.16 -4.47 -34.03
N ALA A 100 -9.85 -4.66 -32.90
CA ALA A 100 -10.21 -3.58 -32.02
C ALA A 100 -9.00 -3.14 -31.19
N GLY A 101 -8.23 -2.21 -31.74
CA GLY A 101 -7.06 -1.64 -31.08
C GLY A 101 -7.37 -0.91 -29.77
N GLY A 102 -6.30 -0.43 -29.11
CA GLY A 102 -6.36 0.11 -27.75
C GLY A 102 -7.38 1.23 -27.52
N LYS A 103 -7.71 2.05 -28.54
CA LYS A 103 -8.72 3.12 -28.41
C LYS A 103 -10.13 2.57 -28.18
N LYS A 104 -10.48 1.43 -28.77
CA LYS A 104 -11.80 0.79 -28.55
C LYS A 104 -11.81 0.12 -27.17
N LEU A 105 -10.75 -0.61 -26.82
CA LEU A 105 -10.57 -1.20 -25.50
C LEU A 105 -10.62 -0.17 -24.37
N LEU A 106 -9.99 1.01 -24.53
CA LEU A 106 -9.99 2.07 -23.53
C LEU A 106 -11.41 2.55 -23.17
N LYS A 107 -12.35 2.54 -24.13
CA LYS A 107 -13.75 2.87 -23.85
C LYS A 107 -14.39 1.86 -22.91
N TYR A 108 -14.07 0.58 -23.09
CA TYR A 108 -14.54 -0.48 -22.20
C TYR A 108 -13.92 -0.38 -20.81
N ILE A 109 -12.60 -0.13 -20.73
CA ILE A 109 -11.89 0.08 -19.47
C ILE A 109 -12.52 1.23 -18.67
N ARG A 110 -12.78 2.38 -19.30
CA ARG A 110 -13.39 3.54 -18.62
C ARG A 110 -14.81 3.30 -18.10
N ASN A 111 -15.50 2.30 -18.64
CA ASN A 111 -16.89 1.98 -18.30
C ASN A 111 -17.01 0.74 -17.40
N VAL A 112 -15.91 0.24 -16.82
CA VAL A 112 -16.00 -0.86 -15.86
C VAL A 112 -16.69 -0.40 -14.57
N ASN A 113 -17.51 -1.28 -14.03
CA ASN A 113 -18.15 -1.10 -12.72
C ASN A 113 -18.40 -2.49 -12.13
N PHE A 114 -17.67 -2.84 -11.09
CA PHE A 114 -17.78 -4.13 -10.40
C PHE A 114 -17.31 -3.98 -8.94
N ASN A 115 -17.67 -4.92 -8.08
CA ASN A 115 -17.10 -4.99 -6.73
C ASN A 115 -15.77 -5.73 -6.76
N GLY A 116 -14.72 -5.05 -6.30
CA GLY A 116 -13.38 -5.60 -6.14
C GLY A 116 -13.28 -6.65 -5.05
N SER A 117 -12.07 -7.16 -4.86
CA SER A 117 -11.79 -8.30 -3.99
C SER A 117 -12.05 -8.03 -2.49
N ALA A 118 -12.00 -6.78 -2.04
CA ALA A 118 -12.42 -6.39 -0.69
C ALA A 118 -13.87 -5.89 -0.60
N GLY A 119 -14.68 -6.11 -1.64
CA GLY A 119 -16.08 -5.68 -1.67
C GLY A 119 -16.29 -4.19 -1.93
N THR A 120 -15.22 -3.45 -2.22
CA THR A 120 -15.30 -2.04 -2.62
C THR A 120 -15.56 -1.90 -4.13
N PRO A 121 -16.39 -0.96 -4.58
CA PRO A 121 -16.64 -0.76 -5.99
C PRO A 121 -15.40 -0.22 -6.71
N VAL A 122 -15.07 -0.81 -7.85
CA VAL A 122 -14.01 -0.41 -8.77
C VAL A 122 -14.64 0.22 -10.00
N MET A 123 -14.41 1.51 -10.17
CA MET A 123 -14.97 2.35 -11.23
C MET A 123 -14.04 3.53 -11.52
N PHE A 124 -14.15 4.10 -12.71
CA PHE A 124 -13.32 5.24 -13.13
C PHE A 124 -14.15 6.50 -13.35
N ASN A 125 -13.58 7.65 -12.98
CA ASN A 125 -14.14 8.96 -13.29
C ASN A 125 -13.85 9.36 -14.76
N LYS A 126 -14.25 10.58 -15.16
CA LYS A 126 -14.05 11.09 -16.52
C LYS A 126 -12.57 11.20 -16.94
N ASN A 127 -11.68 11.38 -15.97
CA ASN A 127 -10.23 11.48 -16.19
C ASN A 127 -9.57 10.09 -16.29
N GLY A 128 -10.22 9.06 -15.74
CA GLY A 128 -9.70 7.69 -15.67
C GLY A 128 -9.18 7.31 -14.29
N ASP A 129 -9.43 8.13 -13.26
CA ASP A 129 -9.00 7.84 -11.89
C ASP A 129 -10.07 7.04 -11.15
N ALA A 130 -9.63 6.10 -10.32
CA ALA A 130 -10.50 5.47 -9.34
C ALA A 130 -10.81 6.45 -8.20
N PRO A 131 -12.01 6.41 -7.60
CA PRO A 131 -12.32 7.24 -6.43
C PRO A 131 -11.35 6.93 -5.28
N GLY A 132 -10.77 7.97 -4.70
CA GLY A 132 -9.84 7.86 -3.58
C GLY A 132 -10.54 7.34 -2.33
N ARG A 133 -9.86 6.45 -1.61
CA ARG A 133 -10.32 5.90 -0.33
C ARG A 133 -9.13 5.76 0.58
N TYR A 134 -9.24 6.26 1.80
CA TYR A 134 -8.14 6.23 2.76
C TYR A 134 -8.62 5.72 4.10
N ASP A 135 -7.89 4.76 4.64
CA ASP A 135 -7.99 4.39 6.05
C ASP A 135 -7.08 5.31 6.86
N ILE A 136 -7.62 5.88 7.94
CA ILE A 136 -6.92 6.84 8.79
C ILE A 136 -6.47 6.13 10.05
N PHE A 137 -5.15 6.08 10.25
CA PHE A 137 -4.54 5.46 11.41
C PHE A 137 -3.94 6.50 12.35
N GLN A 138 -4.01 6.22 13.64
CA GLN A 138 -3.32 6.96 14.69
C GLN A 138 -2.35 6.03 15.39
N TYR A 139 -1.11 6.50 15.60
CA TYR A 139 -0.17 5.79 16.47
C TYR A 139 -0.55 6.05 17.93
N GLN A 140 -0.77 4.98 18.69
CA GLN A 140 -1.15 5.06 20.10
C GLN A 140 -0.11 4.30 20.91
N ALA A 141 0.57 5.01 21.79
CA ALA A 141 1.46 4.44 22.80
C ALA A 141 0.81 4.66 24.16
N THR A 142 0.11 3.65 24.67
CA THR A 142 -0.46 3.71 26.02
C THR A 142 0.40 2.90 26.97
N ASN A 143 0.45 3.29 28.25
CA ASN A 143 1.18 2.54 29.27
C ASN A 143 0.61 1.13 29.54
N THR A 144 -0.55 0.79 28.97
CA THR A 144 -1.32 -0.42 29.27
C THR A 144 -1.47 -1.39 28.10
N THR A 145 -1.21 -0.96 26.86
CA THR A 145 -1.22 -1.85 25.67
C THR A 145 0.02 -1.65 24.82
N ASN A 146 0.39 -2.70 24.06
CA ASN A 146 1.51 -2.61 23.13
C ASN A 146 1.31 -1.42 22.18
N PRO A 147 2.33 -0.54 22.04
CA PRO A 147 2.24 0.63 21.19
C PRO A 147 2.03 0.20 19.73
N GLY A 148 1.23 0.94 18.98
CA GLY A 148 1.01 0.64 17.57
C GLY A 148 -0.04 1.50 16.88
N TYR A 149 -0.16 1.31 15.57
CA TYR A 149 -1.17 1.98 14.76
C TYR A 149 -2.56 1.38 15.01
N ARG A 150 -3.54 2.26 15.19
CA ARG A 150 -4.96 1.95 15.36
C ARG A 150 -5.77 2.69 14.32
N LEU A 151 -6.71 1.98 13.70
CA LEU A 151 -7.66 2.58 12.77
C LEU A 151 -8.60 3.50 13.54
N ILE A 152 -8.65 4.78 13.18
CA ILE A 152 -9.48 5.80 13.83
C ILE A 152 -10.52 6.40 12.88
N GLY A 153 -10.53 6.01 11.61
CA GLY A 153 -11.49 6.52 10.66
C GLY A 153 -11.19 6.13 9.23
N GLN A 154 -12.06 6.60 8.33
CA GLN A 154 -11.98 6.38 6.90
C GLN A 154 -12.40 7.64 6.15
N TRP A 155 -11.86 7.85 4.97
CA TRP A 155 -12.29 8.89 4.04
C TRP A 155 -12.70 8.26 2.71
N THR A 156 -13.96 8.46 2.32
CA THR A 156 -14.50 8.08 1.01
C THR A 156 -15.44 9.19 0.55
N ASP A 157 -14.88 10.26 -0.02
CA ASP A 157 -15.51 11.57 -0.28
C ASP A 157 -15.88 12.37 0.98
N GLU A 158 -16.33 11.70 2.04
CA GLU A 158 -16.58 12.27 3.36
C GLU A 158 -15.67 11.63 4.43
N LEU A 159 -15.26 12.42 5.41
CA LEU A 159 -14.46 11.97 6.55
C LEU A 159 -15.36 11.36 7.64
N GLN A 160 -15.09 10.11 8.00
CA GLN A 160 -15.73 9.40 9.08
C GLN A 160 -14.69 9.03 10.13
N LEU A 161 -14.75 9.64 11.32
CA LEU A 161 -13.86 9.34 12.43
C LEU A 161 -14.61 8.54 13.50
N ASN A 162 -14.00 7.47 13.98
CA ASN A 162 -14.46 6.72 15.15
C ASN A 162 -13.57 7.08 16.35
N TYR A 163 -14.06 8.02 17.15
CA TYR A 163 -13.34 8.48 18.33
C TYR A 163 -13.85 7.76 19.58
N ASP A 164 -13.13 6.74 20.05
CA ASP A 164 -13.34 6.23 21.40
C ASP A 164 -12.63 7.15 22.40
N SER A 165 -13.32 7.53 23.49
CA SER A 165 -12.86 8.50 24.51
C SER A 165 -11.52 8.17 25.21
N THR A 166 -10.92 7.02 24.92
CA THR A 166 -9.56 6.63 25.33
C THR A 166 -8.46 7.12 24.37
N THR A 167 -8.81 7.67 23.20
CA THR A 167 -7.86 8.24 22.22
C THR A 167 -7.51 9.72 22.48
N THR A 168 -7.92 10.24 23.63
CA THR A 168 -7.69 11.63 24.09
C THR A 168 -6.35 11.89 24.74
N GLU A 169 -5.38 10.99 24.64
CA GLU A 169 -3.98 11.34 24.93
C GLU A 169 -3.33 11.90 23.66
N LEU A 170 -3.90 12.99 23.14
CA LEU A 170 -3.15 13.91 22.31
C LEU A 170 -2.18 14.64 23.25
N LEU A 171 -0.91 14.22 23.23
CA LEU A 171 0.24 14.85 23.91
C LEU A 171 -0.05 15.24 25.38
N SER A 172 0.37 14.39 26.31
CA SER A 172 0.40 14.78 27.71
C SER A 172 1.27 16.04 27.89
N SER A 173 1.00 16.87 28.89
CA SER A 173 1.81 18.08 29.16
C SER A 173 3.31 17.76 29.39
N SER A 174 3.65 16.51 29.71
CA SER A 174 5.01 15.98 29.76
C SER A 174 5.67 15.87 28.39
N ASP A 175 4.93 15.47 27.35
CA ASP A 175 5.45 15.33 25.98
C ASP A 175 5.78 16.70 25.37
N LEU A 176 5.07 17.75 25.80
CA LEU A 176 5.38 19.15 25.47
C LEU A 176 6.66 19.65 26.15
N LEU A 177 7.00 19.13 27.33
CA LEU A 177 8.20 19.55 28.08
C LEU A 177 9.48 18.92 27.50
N GLU A 178 9.41 17.68 27.01
CA GLU A 178 10.55 17.04 26.31
C GLU A 178 10.89 17.77 25.00
N LEU A 179 9.90 18.25 24.25
CA LEU A 179 10.12 19.07 23.06
C LEU A 179 10.77 20.43 23.39
N GLN A 180 10.46 20.99 24.57
CA GLN A 180 11.03 22.25 25.06
C GLN A 180 12.47 22.10 25.59
N GLN A 181 12.83 20.91 26.08
CA GLN A 181 14.22 20.58 26.42
C GLN A 181 15.06 20.22 25.19
N ALA A 182 14.48 19.53 24.21
CA ALA A 182 15.15 19.23 22.93
C ALA A 182 15.53 20.50 22.15
N SER A 183 14.72 21.57 22.23
CA SER A 183 15.01 22.87 21.62
C SER A 183 16.16 23.64 22.29
N SER A 184 16.60 23.22 23.49
CA SER A 184 17.70 23.87 24.22
C SER A 184 19.07 23.27 23.88
N ILE A 185 19.11 22.08 23.26
CA ILE A 185 20.35 21.36 22.92
C ILE A 185 20.79 21.66 21.49
N ILE A 186 19.85 22.00 20.60
CA ILE A 186 20.13 22.39 19.23
C ILE A 186 19.92 23.90 19.18
N GLY A 187 21.00 24.68 19.14
CA GLY A 187 20.97 26.16 19.09
C GLY A 187 20.36 26.72 17.80
N ALA A 188 19.08 26.45 17.57
CA ALA A 188 18.24 27.03 16.54
C ALA A 188 17.26 27.97 17.25
N VAL A 189 17.53 29.27 17.17
CA VAL A 189 16.64 30.30 17.72
C VAL A 189 15.37 30.33 16.87
N GLY A 190 14.28 29.82 17.44
CA GLY A 190 12.93 29.88 16.89
C GLY A 190 11.92 29.39 17.91
N VAL A 191 11.58 30.23 18.89
CA VAL A 191 10.55 29.94 19.90
C VAL A 191 9.20 29.93 19.19
N LEU A 192 8.57 28.76 19.07
CA LEU A 192 7.21 28.59 18.56
C LEU A 192 6.21 29.03 19.65
N SER A 193 5.46 30.10 19.41
CA SER A 193 4.25 30.43 20.15
C SER A 193 3.04 30.30 19.22
N CYS A 194 2.03 29.57 19.70
CA CYS A 194 1.01 28.90 18.90
C CYS A 194 -0.33 29.66 18.94
N LEU A 195 -0.84 30.15 17.80
CA LEU A 195 -2.16 30.80 17.75
C LEU A 195 -3.09 30.41 16.57
N HIS A 196 -2.74 29.47 15.67
CA HIS A 196 -3.69 29.06 14.60
C HIS A 196 -3.50 27.65 14.05
N TYR A 197 -4.49 26.78 14.28
CA TYR A 197 -4.57 25.37 13.84
C TYR A 197 -4.50 25.23 12.31
N SER A 198 -3.42 24.64 11.80
CA SER A 198 -3.35 24.15 10.42
C SER A 198 -3.05 22.65 10.41
N ILE A 199 -3.67 21.94 9.46
CA ILE A 199 -3.49 20.51 9.22
C ILE A 199 -2.48 20.37 8.07
N CYS A 200 -1.35 19.71 8.32
CA CYS A 200 -0.40 19.31 7.29
C CYS A 200 -0.55 17.81 7.02
N ILE A 201 -0.71 17.46 5.74
CA ILE A 201 -0.64 16.08 5.28
C ILE A 201 0.82 15.79 4.95
N LEU A 202 1.45 14.90 5.72
CA LEU A 202 2.75 14.35 5.37
C LEU A 202 2.53 12.98 4.72
N SER A 203 2.96 12.82 3.47
CA SER A 203 3.10 11.49 2.86
C SER A 203 4.44 10.91 3.29
N GLY A 204 4.42 10.04 4.29
CA GLY A 204 5.58 9.25 4.70
C GLY A 204 5.31 7.78 4.38
N GLY A 205 6.09 7.19 3.48
CA GLY A 205 6.01 5.76 3.20
C GLY A 205 6.96 5.01 4.12
N ASP A 206 6.42 4.17 4.99
CA ASP A 206 7.12 2.92 5.31
C ASP A 206 6.61 1.85 4.35
N SER A 207 7.47 0.88 4.05
CA SER A 207 7.35 -0.13 3.00
C SER A 207 6.01 -0.86 2.86
N GLN A 208 5.11 -0.75 3.83
CA GLN A 208 3.82 -1.45 3.87
C GLN A 208 2.57 -0.56 3.71
N ASN A 209 2.67 0.78 3.75
CA ASN A 209 1.49 1.67 3.59
C ASN A 209 1.89 3.09 3.15
N GLU A 210 1.10 3.70 2.26
CA GLU A 210 1.02 5.16 2.20
C GLU A 210 0.16 5.61 3.39
N VAL A 211 0.82 5.99 4.48
CA VAL A 211 0.14 6.57 5.62
C VAL A 211 0.01 8.07 5.36
N ILE A 212 -1.24 8.54 5.23
CA ILE A 212 -1.56 9.97 5.32
C ILE A 212 -1.40 10.34 6.78
N PHE A 213 -0.26 10.92 7.14
CA PHE A 213 -0.10 11.50 8.48
C PHE A 213 -0.83 12.85 8.50
N LEU A 214 -1.92 12.93 9.26
CA LEU A 214 -2.49 14.20 9.68
C LEU A 214 -1.61 14.73 10.82
N VAL A 215 -0.62 15.55 10.48
CA VAL A 215 0.13 16.31 11.48
C VAL A 215 -0.54 17.66 11.62
N LEU A 216 -1.05 17.96 12.82
CA LEU A 216 -1.43 19.31 13.19
C LEU A 216 -0.15 20.16 13.29
N CYS A 217 0.18 20.89 12.22
CA CYS A 217 1.31 21.81 12.16
C CYS A 217 0.78 23.24 12.13
N LEU A 218 1.12 24.03 13.14
CA LEU A 218 0.82 25.46 13.17
C LEU A 218 1.82 26.19 12.27
N ALA A 219 1.40 26.63 11.08
CA ALA A 219 2.22 27.45 10.20
C ALA A 219 2.02 28.95 10.51
N LEU A 220 3.11 29.70 10.64
CA LEU A 220 3.09 31.16 10.46
C LEU A 220 4.01 31.50 9.29
N GLU A 221 3.47 32.28 8.35
CA GLU A 221 4.20 32.84 7.22
C GLU A 221 5.43 33.61 7.70
N ALA A 222 6.59 33.35 7.09
CA ALA A 222 7.74 34.25 7.15
C ALA A 222 7.97 34.86 5.77
N PRO A 223 8.28 36.17 5.67
CA PRO A 223 8.57 36.82 4.40
C PRO A 223 9.92 36.31 3.88
N THR A 224 9.97 36.02 2.58
CA THR A 224 11.18 35.77 1.77
C THR A 224 11.96 34.48 2.06
N LEU A 225 11.39 33.34 1.69
CA LEU A 225 12.15 32.18 1.21
C LEU A 225 11.36 31.58 0.05
N THR A 226 12.04 31.44 -1.08
CA THR A 226 11.52 31.00 -2.38
C THR A 226 10.64 29.75 -2.30
N GLU A 227 9.51 29.83 -2.99
CA GLU A 227 8.48 28.81 -3.19
C GLU A 227 9.00 27.36 -3.17
N LYS A 228 8.50 26.57 -2.22
CA LYS A 228 8.26 25.14 -2.45
C LYS A 228 6.78 24.91 -2.21
N HIS A 229 6.06 24.61 -3.29
CA HIS A 229 4.64 24.28 -3.24
C HIS A 229 4.40 23.09 -2.31
N CYS A 230 3.53 23.28 -1.31
CA CYS A 230 2.70 22.20 -0.80
C CYS A 230 1.58 21.99 -1.82
N SER A 231 1.42 20.76 -2.32
CA SER A 231 0.20 20.31 -2.98
C SER A 231 -0.67 19.57 -1.98
#